data_AF-A0A846BN70-F1
#
_entry.id   AF-A0A846BN70-F1
#
_cell.length_a   1.000
_cell.length_b   1.000
_cell.length_c   1.000
_cell.angle_alpha   90.00
_cell.angle_beta   90.00
_cell.angle_gamma   90.00
#
_symmetry.space_group_name_H-M   'P 1'
#
loop_
_entity.id
_entity.type
_entity.pdbx_description
1 polymer ?
#
loop_
_entity_poly.entity_id
_entity_poly.type
_entity_poly.pdbx_seq_one_letter_code
_entity_poly.pdbx_strand_id
1 'polypeptide(L)' 'MSVKVESSTKQVNPPCSPKEVLPTMYDLPSEDPEEPGLPDQFHLLQAQLCSATFRPPHYPSNRI' A
#
# COMPACT_ATOMS: atom_id res chain seq x y z
N MET A 1 -9.40 12.51 -34.92
CA MET A 1 -10.51 12.80 -33.99
C MET A 1 -9.90 13.09 -32.64
N SER A 2 -9.94 14.35 -32.20
CA SER A 2 -9.34 14.77 -30.93
C SER A 2 -10.44 14.94 -29.91
N VAL A 3 -10.52 14.03 -28.94
CA VAL A 3 -11.40 14.18 -27.78
C VAL A 3 -10.82 15.29 -26.90
N LYS A 4 -11.55 16.40 -26.85
CA LYS A 4 -11.24 17.54 -25.99
C LYS A 4 -11.61 17.13 -24.56
N VAL A 5 -10.61 16.97 -23.71
CA VAL A 5 -10.81 16.76 -22.26
C VAL A 5 -11.37 18.07 -21.72
N GLU A 6 -12.68 18.08 -21.47
CA GLU A 6 -13.39 19.25 -20.96
C GLU A 6 -13.11 19.37 -19.46
N SER A 7 -12.29 20.36 -19.11
CA SER A 7 -12.01 20.75 -17.74
C SER A 7 -13.11 21.66 -17.19
N SER A 8 -13.46 21.43 -15.93
CA SER A 8 -14.16 22.34 -15.00
C SER A 8 -15.66 22.13 -14.80
N THR A 9 -16.01 21.15 -13.96
CA THR A 9 -17.20 21.24 -13.12
C THR A 9 -16.84 22.06 -11.88
N LYS A 10 -17.46 23.24 -11.71
CA LYS A 10 -17.23 24.08 -10.53
C LYS A 10 -17.79 23.37 -9.30
N GLN A 11 -16.93 23.08 -8.33
CA GLN A 11 -17.30 22.44 -7.08
C GLN A 11 -18.18 23.38 -6.24
N VAL A 12 -19.44 23.00 -6.02
CA VAL A 12 -20.48 23.81 -5.35
C VAL A 12 -20.41 23.72 -3.82
N ASN A 13 -19.84 22.65 -3.28
CA ASN A 13 -19.66 22.41 -1.84
C ASN A 13 -18.19 22.11 -1.52
N PRO A 14 -17.67 22.47 -0.33
CA PRO A 14 -16.31 22.10 0.07
C PRO A 14 -16.09 20.59 -0.13
N PRO A 15 -14.97 20.17 -0.72
CA PRO A 15 -14.68 18.74 -0.84
C PRO A 15 -14.58 18.14 0.56
N CYS A 16 -15.25 17.01 0.77
CA CYS A 16 -15.01 16.19 1.96
C CYS A 16 -13.52 15.83 2.03
N SER A 17 -12.99 15.63 3.24
CA SER A 17 -11.57 15.39 3.39
C SER A 17 -11.18 14.06 2.74
N PRO A 18 -9.98 13.93 2.15
CA PRO A 18 -9.58 12.70 1.49
C PRO A 18 -9.67 11.44 2.38
N LYS A 19 -9.52 11.58 3.70
CA LYS A 19 -9.67 10.48 4.67
C LYS A 19 -11.10 9.95 4.80
N GLU A 20 -12.09 10.76 4.47
CA GLU A 20 -13.51 10.41 4.53
C GLU A 20 -14.02 9.81 3.21
N VAL A 21 -13.30 10.04 2.11
CA VAL A 21 -13.79 9.74 0.75
C VAL A 21 -12.91 8.73 0.01
N LEU A 22 -11.61 8.68 0.30
CA LEU A 22 -10.70 7.74 -0.32
C LEU A 22 -10.62 6.46 0.51
N PRO A 23 -10.67 5.28 -0.12
CA PRO A 23 -10.40 4.03 0.57
C PRO A 23 -8.98 4.06 1.14
N THR A 24 -8.83 3.56 2.36
CA THR A 24 -7.53 3.17 2.87
C THR A 24 -7.10 1.88 2.19
N MET A 25 -5.82 1.53 2.28
CA MET A 25 -5.33 0.25 1.76
C MET A 25 -6.10 -0.94 2.36
N TYR A 26 -6.67 -0.81 3.56
CA TYR A 26 -7.49 -1.82 4.22
C TYR A 26 -8.92 -1.94 3.67
N ASP A 27 -9.40 -0.92 2.97
CA ASP A 27 -10.73 -0.93 2.34
C ASP A 27 -10.69 -1.53 0.93
N LEU A 28 -9.49 -1.88 0.44
CA LEU A 28 -9.33 -2.51 -0.86
C LEU A 28 -9.75 -3.98 -0.76
N PRO A 29 -10.64 -4.46 -1.66
CA PRO A 29 -10.94 -5.88 -1.74
C PRO A 29 -9.67 -6.66 -2.11
N SER A 30 -9.60 -7.92 -1.69
CA SER A 30 -8.60 -8.85 -2.22
C SER A 30 -8.70 -8.85 -3.76
N GLU A 31 -7.56 -8.85 -4.45
CA GLU A 31 -7.53 -8.96 -5.92
C GLU A 31 -8.21 -10.24 -6.39
N ASP A 32 -8.07 -11.32 -5.61
CA ASP A 32 -8.79 -12.57 -5.77
C ASP A 32 -9.47 -12.95 -4.42
N PRO A 33 -10.81 -12.90 -4.33
CA PRO A 33 -11.56 -13.24 -3.12
C PRO A 33 -11.51 -14.72 -2.75
N GLU A 34 -11.21 -15.60 -3.71
CA GLU A 34 -11.11 -17.05 -3.48
C GLU A 34 -9.68 -17.52 -3.23
N GLU A 35 -8.69 -16.64 -3.42
CA GLU A 35 -7.31 -16.97 -3.14
C GLU A 35 -7.16 -17.26 -1.64
N PRO A 36 -6.80 -18.50 -1.26
CA PRO A 36 -6.49 -18.78 0.12
C PRO A 36 -5.31 -17.89 0.48
N GLY A 37 -5.47 -17.06 1.51
CA GLY A 37 -4.39 -16.21 1.99
C GLY A 37 -3.10 -17.02 2.15
N LEU A 38 -1.95 -16.39 1.89
CA LEU A 38 -0.66 -17.06 1.94
C LEU A 38 -0.53 -17.84 3.27
N PRO A 39 -0.07 -19.10 3.24
CA PRO A 39 0.09 -19.88 4.44
C PRO A 39 1.04 -19.14 5.40
N ASP A 40 0.63 -19.07 6.68
CA ASP A 40 1.28 -18.29 7.74
C ASP A 40 2.69 -18.80 8.16
N GLN A 41 3.30 -19.66 7.34
CA GLN A 41 4.63 -20.22 7.54
C GLN A 41 5.71 -19.13 7.54
N PHE A 42 5.50 -18.07 6.74
CA PHE A 42 6.46 -16.99 6.62
C PHE A 42 6.43 -16.00 7.77
N HIS A 43 5.34 -15.85 8.54
CA HIS A 43 5.33 -14.96 9.71
C HIS A 43 6.28 -15.45 10.81
N LEU A 44 6.36 -16.76 11.02
CA LEU A 44 7.33 -17.34 11.96
C LEU A 44 8.78 -17.06 11.54
N LEU A 45 9.04 -17.05 10.23
CA LEU A 45 10.36 -16.85 9.67
C LEU A 45 10.70 -15.37 9.41
N GLN A 46 9.72 -14.47 9.44
CA GLN A 46 9.87 -13.08 8.97
C GLN A 46 10.96 -12.33 9.75
N ALA A 47 11.00 -12.50 11.08
CA ALA A 47 12.03 -11.89 11.91
C ALA A 47 13.42 -12.47 11.63
N GLN A 48 13.51 -13.79 11.41
CA GLN A 48 14.77 -14.48 11.11
C GLN A 48 15.31 -14.07 9.74
N LEU A 49 14.44 -14.04 8.72
CA LEU A 49 14.78 -13.61 7.36
C LEU A 49 15.22 -12.16 7.34
N CYS A 50 14.50 -11.28 8.05
CA CYS A 50 14.89 -9.88 8.21
C CYS A 50 16.29 -9.79 8.84
N SER A 51 16.54 -10.49 9.94
CA SER A 51 17.85 -10.47 10.61
C SER A 51 18.99 -11.02 9.73
N ALA A 52 18.71 -12.07 8.94
CA ALA A 52 19.69 -12.72 8.07
C ALA A 52 20.02 -11.88 6.83
N THR A 53 19.03 -11.20 6.25
CA THR A 53 19.16 -10.57 4.92
C THR A 53 19.22 -9.05 4.95
N PHE A 54 18.74 -8.39 6.01
CA PHE A 54 18.72 -6.94 6.09
C PHE A 54 20.14 -6.39 6.25
N ARG A 55 20.54 -5.56 5.28
CA ARG A 55 21.85 -4.89 5.22
C ARG A 55 21.62 -3.43 4.84
N PRO A 56 21.45 -2.53 5.83
CA PRO A 56 21.22 -1.13 5.54
C PRO A 56 22.50 -0.51 4.95
N PRO A 57 22.42 0.22 3.82
CA PRO A 57 23.61 0.70 3.12
C PRO A 57 24.42 1.74 3.93
N HIS A 58 23.76 2.46 4.83
CA HIS A 58 24.37 3.51 5.65
C HIS A 58 24.50 3.13 7.12
N TYR A 59 24.22 1.87 7.48
CA TYR A 59 24.35 1.40 8.85
C TYR A 59 25.53 0.45 8.97
N PRO A 60 26.54 0.78 9.78
CA PRO A 60 27.74 -0.04 9.86
C PRO A 60 27.43 -1.38 10.55
N SER A 61 27.88 -2.49 9.95
CA SER A 61 27.55 -3.86 10.39
C SER A 61 28.02 -4.21 11.80
N ASN A 62 28.95 -3.44 12.37
CA ASN A 62 29.46 -3.61 13.75
C ASN A 62 28.57 -2.96 14.82
N ARG A 63 27.42 -2.39 14.43
CA ARG A 63 26.42 -1.78 15.33
C ARG A 63 25.07 -2.51 15.30
N ILE A 64 25.04 -3.68 14.67
CA ILE A 64 23.89 -4.59 14.63
C ILE A 64 24.06 -5.61 15.76
#